data_AF-A0A1J4UMB8-F1
#
_entry.id   AF-A0A1J4UMB8-F1
#
_cell.length_a   1.000
_cell.length_b   1.000
_cell.length_c   1.000
_cell.angle_alpha   90.00
_cell.angle_beta   90.00
_cell.angle_gamma   90.00
#
_symmetry.space_group_name_H-M   'P 1'
#
loop_
_entity.id
_entity.type
_entity.pdbx_description
1 polymer ?
#
loop_
_entity_poly.entity_id
_entity_poly.type
_entity_poly.pdbx_seq_one_letter_code
_entity_poly.pdbx_strand_id
1 'polypeptide(L)' 'MKIFFEYLGLLHIEGIKNKSFLDIATGCTVAELLTELKILKEHQKFISVFINNEEKSRNAILQENDRVQLFLPTGGG' A
#
# COMPACT_ATOMS: atom_id res chain seq x y z
N MET A 1 8.06 11.68 4.86
CA MET A 1 8.87 10.51 5.26
C MET A 1 8.97 9.56 4.08
N LYS A 2 10.07 8.81 4.01
CA LYS A 2 10.35 7.90 2.90
C LYS A 2 9.99 6.47 3.28
N ILE A 3 9.21 5.79 2.44
CA ILE A 3 8.85 4.36 2.59
C ILE A 3 9.28 3.56 1.37
N PHE A 4 9.49 2.26 1.53
CA PHE A 4 9.67 1.35 0.41
C PHE A 4 8.33 0.73 0.02
N PHE A 5 7.93 0.94 -1.23
CA PHE A 5 6.63 0.52 -1.75
C PHE A 5 6.78 -0.58 -2.78
N GLU A 6 6.01 -1.64 -2.60
CA GLU A 6 5.94 -2.79 -3.49
C GLU A 6 4.48 -3.21 -3.66
N TYR A 7 4.13 -3.63 -4.87
CA TYR A 7 2.86 -4.28 -5.12
C TYR A 7 3.07 -5.61 -5.85
N LEU A 8 2.22 -6.57 -5.51
CA LEU A 8 2.30 -7.96 -5.98
C LEU A 8 1.06 -8.30 -6.82
N GLY A 9 1.21 -9.31 -7.70
CA GLY A 9 0.13 -9.83 -8.53
C GLY A 9 -0.25 -8.91 -9.69
N LEU A 10 -1.55 -8.88 -10.01
CA LEU A 10 -2.12 -8.08 -11.12
C LEU A 10 -2.44 -6.62 -10.73
N LEU A 11 -1.97 -6.17 -9.57
CA LEU A 11 -2.16 -4.78 -9.16
C LEU A 11 -1.33 -3.87 -10.09
N HIS A 12 -1.99 -2.93 -10.75
CA HIS A 12 -1.33 -1.87 -11.50
C HIS A 12 -1.72 -0.53 -10.87
N ILE A 13 -0.72 0.24 -10.44
CA ILE A 13 -0.93 1.57 -9.87
C ILE A 13 -0.31 2.57 -10.84
N GLU A 14 -1.15 3.39 -11.45
CA GLU A 14 -0.70 4.41 -12.39
C GLU A 14 0.18 5.46 -11.69
N GLY A 15 1.29 5.83 -12.34
CA GLY A 15 2.19 6.87 -11.86
C GLY A 15 3.18 6.43 -10.79
N ILE A 16 3.14 5.17 -10.33
CA ILE A 16 4.12 4.63 -9.38
C ILE A 16 4.76 3.36 -9.91
N LYS A 17 6.09 3.35 -9.87
CA LYS A 17 6.87 2.17 -10.23
C LYS A 17 6.82 1.14 -9.10
N ASN A 18 6.62 -0.13 -9.44
CA ASN A 18 6.78 -1.22 -8.48
C ASN A 18 8.20 -1.22 -7.88
N LYS A 19 8.33 -1.58 -6.60
CA LYS A 19 9.61 -1.68 -5.87
C LYS A 19 10.37 -0.36 -5.91
N SER A 20 9.69 0.72 -5.49
CA SER A 20 10.26 2.07 -5.47
C SER A 20 10.11 2.70 -4.11
N PHE A 21 10.83 3.79 -3.88
CA PHE A 21 10.64 4.60 -2.68
C PHE A 21 9.61 5.69 -2.94
N LEU A 22 8.74 5.92 -1.96
CA LEU A 22 7.75 6.98 -1.99
C LEU A 22 7.99 7.95 -0.83
N ASP A 23 7.86 9.23 -1.12
CA ASP A 23 7.81 10.30 -0.14
C ASP A 23 6.36 10.58 0.20
N ILE A 24 5.98 10.31 1.45
CA ILE A 24 4.60 10.44 1.96
C ILE A 24 4.56 11.37 3.17
N ALA A 25 3.37 11.88 3.52
CA ALA A 25 3.20 12.71 4.71
C ALA A 25 3.51 11.92 5.99
N THR A 26 4.15 12.59 6.96
CA THR A 26 4.43 11.97 8.28
C THR A 26 3.13 11.72 9.02
N GLY A 27 2.97 10.52 9.61
CA GLY A 27 1.73 10.14 10.30
C GLY A 27 0.59 9.71 9.38
N CYS A 28 0.86 9.59 8.07
CA CYS A 28 -0.10 9.07 7.09
C CYS A 28 -0.47 7.62 7.40
N THR A 29 -1.75 7.31 7.29
CA THR A 29 -2.28 5.95 7.38
C THR A 29 -2.19 5.23 6.04
N VAL A 30 -2.23 3.90 6.06
CA VAL A 30 -2.31 3.11 4.83
C VAL A 30 -3.52 3.52 3.96
N ALA A 31 -4.69 3.78 4.56
CA ALA A 31 -5.87 4.18 3.81
C ALA A 31 -5.69 5.53 3.10
N GLU A 32 -5.01 6.48 3.74
CA GLU A 32 -4.64 7.76 3.15
C GLU A 32 -3.65 7.56 2.01
N LEU A 33 -2.60 6.76 2.21
CA LEU A 33 -1.67 6.38 1.14
C LEU A 33 -2.43 5.81 -0.06
N LEU A 34 -3.28 4.79 0.12
CA LEU A 34 -4.05 4.20 -0.98
C LEU A 34 -4.91 5.25 -1.71
N THR A 35 -5.44 6.23 -0.97
CA THR A 35 -6.21 7.33 -1.55
C THR A 35 -5.32 8.25 -2.40
N GLU A 36 -4.11 8.57 -1.93
CA GLU A 36 -3.09 9.31 -2.70
C GLU A 36 -2.66 8.54 -3.96
N LEU A 37 -2.62 7.20 -3.88
CA LEU A 37 -2.38 6.30 -5.02
C LEU A 37 -3.58 6.20 -5.97
N LYS A 38 -4.61 7.02 -5.77
CA LYS A 38 -5.86 7.05 -6.55
C LYS A 38 -6.62 5.73 -6.54
N ILE A 39 -6.39 4.89 -5.53
CA ILE A 39 -7.15 3.67 -5.32
C ILE A 39 -8.47 4.04 -4.65
N LEU A 40 -9.58 3.82 -5.35
CA LEU A 40 -10.93 4.12 -4.84
C LEU A 40 -11.18 3.40 -3.52
N LYS A 41 -11.80 4.08 -2.55
CA LYS A 41 -12.12 3.53 -1.21
C LYS A 41 -12.86 2.18 -1.27
N GLU A 42 -13.71 2.00 -2.28
CA GLU A 42 -14.44 0.75 -2.50
C GLU A 42 -13.53 -0.43 -2.87
N HIS A 43 -12.41 -0.17 -3.54
CA HIS A 43 -11.41 -1.19 -3.90
C HIS A 43 -10.43 -1.46 -2.76
N GLN A 44 -10.17 -0.48 -1.90
CA GLN A 44 -9.22 -0.61 -0.79
C GLN A 44 -9.56 -1.77 0.16
N LYS A 45 -10.83 -2.18 0.27
CA LYS A 45 -11.23 -3.31 1.15
C LYS A 45 -10.79 -4.68 0.63
N PHE A 46 -10.46 -4.78 -0.65
CA PHE A 46 -9.99 -6.00 -1.27
C PHE A 46 -8.46 -6.08 -1.28
N ILE A 47 -7.75 -5.03 -0.88
CA ILE A 47 -6.29 -5.02 -0.87
C ILE A 47 -5.80 -5.45 0.49
N SER A 48 -5.05 -6.55 0.53
CA SER A 48 -4.26 -6.96 1.68
C SER A 48 -3.00 -6.08 1.76
N VAL A 49 -2.72 -5.59 2.97
CA VAL A 49 -1.61 -4.67 3.22
C VAL A 49 -0.67 -5.33 4.21
N PHE A 50 0.61 -5.38 3.84
CA PHE A 50 1.68 -5.84 4.71
C PHE A 50 2.64 -4.69 4.97
N ILE A 51 2.96 -4.47 6.25
CA ILE A 51 4.00 -3.55 6.67
C ILE A 51 5.08 -4.38 7.34
N ASN A 52 6.31 -4.31 6.81
CA ASN A 52 7.45 -5.09 7.30
C ASN A 52 7.17 -6.60 7.38
N ASN A 53 6.53 -7.14 6.34
CA ASN A 53 6.07 -8.54 6.20
C ASN A 53 4.96 -8.98 7.17
N GLU A 54 4.40 -8.08 7.96
CA GLU A 54 3.24 -8.38 8.82
C GLU A 54 1.97 -7.80 8.21
N GLU A 55 0.89 -8.59 8.18
CA GLU A 55 -0.41 -8.09 7.75
C GLU A 55 -0.91 -7.04 8.75
N LYS A 56 -1.25 -5.85 8.25
CA LYS A 56 -1.73 -4.74 9.08
C LYS A 56 -3.06 -4.21 8.56
N SER A 57 -3.80 -3.60 9.48
CA SER A 57 -5.01 -2.86 9.15
C SER A 57 -4.69 -1.64 8.28
N ARG A 58 -5.67 -1.25 7.46
CA ARG A 58 -5.65 -0.03 6.65
C ARG A 58 -5.58 1.25 7.49
N ASN A 59 -5.90 1.16 8.79
CA ASN A 59 -5.79 2.26 9.74
C ASN A 59 -4.42 2.32 10.42
N ALA A 60 -3.49 1.43 10.08
CA ALA A 60 -2.13 1.49 10.60
C ALA A 60 -1.44 2.78 10.11
N ILE A 61 -0.73 3.42 11.04
CA ILE A 61 0.09 4.60 10.77
C ILE A 61 1.42 4.11 10.22
N LEU A 62 1.83 4.66 9.08
CA LEU A 62 3.11 4.37 8.45
C LEU A 62 4.24 5.11 9.16
N GLN A 63 5.42 4.49 9.19
CA GLN A 63 6.63 5.04 9.76
C GLN A 63 7.71 5.18 8.69
N GLU A 64 8.72 5.99 8.99
CA GLU A 64 9.87 6.15 8.11
C GLU A 64 10.62 4.83 7.93
N ASN A 65 11.02 4.55 6.69
CA ASN A 65 11.68 3.31 6.26
C ASN A 65 10.80 2.04 6.29
N ASP A 66 9.49 2.17 6.53
CA ASP A 66 8.59 1.02 6.43
C ASP A 66 8.60 0.42 5.02
N ARG A 67 8.54 -0.91 4.98
CA ARG A 67 8.29 -1.67 3.77
C ARG A 67 6.81 -1.96 3.65
N VAL A 68 6.14 -1.25 2.75
CA VAL A 68 4.71 -1.41 2.45
C VAL A 68 4.56 -2.30 1.23
N GLN A 69 3.83 -3.40 1.39
CA GLN A 69 3.50 -4.31 0.31
C GLN A 69 1.98 -4.38 0.15
N LEU A 70 1.51 -4.14 -1.06
CA LEU A 70 0.12 -4.30 -1.43
C LEU A 70 -0.09 -5.58 -2.22
N PHE A 71 -1.12 -6.32 -1.84
CA PHE A 71 -1.52 -7.52 -2.54
C PHE A 71 -3.02 -7.46 -2.82
N LEU A 72 -3.38 -7.64 -4.09
CA LEU A 72 -4.76 -7.93 -4.46
C LEU A 72 -4.89 -9.45 -4.56
N PRO A 73 -5.60 -10.11 -3.63
CA PRO A 73 -5.87 -11.53 -3.73
C PRO A 73 -6.72 -11.77 -4.98
N THR A 74 -6.10 -12.35 -5.99
CA THR A 74 -6.80 -12.91 -7.15
C THR A 74 -7.35 -14.25 -6.70
N GLY A 75 -8.63 -14.30 -6.32
CA GLY A 75 -9.28 -15.53 -5.87
C GLY A 75 -9.23 -16.62 -6.96
N GLY A 76 -8.78 -17.81 -6.56
CA GLY A 76 -9.06 -19.06 -7.25
C GLY A 76 -10.48 -19.52 -6.96
N GLY A 77 -11.16 -20.00 -8.00
CA GLY A 77 -12.27 -20.94 -7.87
C GLY A 77 -11.75 -22.35 -7.64
#